data_AF-A0A2S5JIB4-F1
#
_entry.id   AF-A0A2S5JIB4-F1
#
_cell.length_a   1.000
_cell.length_b   1.000
_cell.length_c   1.000
_cell.angle_alpha   90.00
_cell.angle_beta   90.00
_cell.angle_gamma   90.00
#
_symmetry.space_group_name_H-M   'P 1'
#
loop_
_entity.id
_entity.type
_entity.pdbx_description
1 polymer ?
#
loop_
_entity_poly.entity_id
_entity_poly.type
_entity_poly.pdbx_seq_one_letter_code
_entity_poly.pdbx_strand_id
1 'polypeptide(L)'
;MNFGQGAIADRPSWRVTLAIAIAVVACATGPIGSPAHGRGLKDVPAHLSTIKPIPAPPGFGGICTKYPWACAADRHKTGLTPEEVQLVKAVNREVNRRVPMVEDRVQYGTDELWTLPGSRGGDCEDLVLLKKQILISRGIPAGNLLIAAVLDRSGRSHAVLVARAGHADLVLDTLTDRVLPWHRTGYSFLKMQSPRAPSRWGAVLAGGIFNPRQ
;
A
#
# COMPACT_ATOMS: atom_id res chain seq x y z
N MET A 1 45.27 -44.75 -25.98
CA MET A 1 45.93 -46.05 -25.82
C MET A 1 44.91 -47.00 -25.23
N ASN A 2 44.50 -48.00 -26.01
CA ASN A 2 43.51 -49.00 -25.66
C ASN A 2 44.27 -50.29 -25.32
N PHE A 3 44.04 -50.83 -24.13
CA PHE A 3 44.47 -52.15 -23.66
C PHE A 3 43.30 -52.60 -22.76
N GLY A 4 42.72 -53.79 -22.82
CA GLY A 4 43.11 -55.08 -23.39
C GLY A 4 42.39 -56.11 -22.52
N GLN A 5 41.74 -57.09 -23.14
CA GLN A 5 40.94 -58.15 -22.49
C GLN A 5 41.75 -59.05 -21.56
N GLY A 6 41.09 -59.70 -20.59
CA GLY A 6 41.69 -60.83 -19.86
C GLY A 6 40.85 -61.47 -18.74
N ALA A 7 40.25 -62.61 -19.06
CA ALA A 7 40.10 -63.84 -18.24
C ALA A 7 39.25 -63.90 -16.94
N ILE A 8 38.07 -64.53 -17.09
CA ILE A 8 37.52 -65.73 -16.44
C ILE A 8 38.22 -66.26 -15.16
N ALA A 9 37.44 -66.44 -14.08
CA ALA A 9 37.59 -67.54 -13.13
C ALA A 9 36.26 -67.86 -12.39
N ASP A 10 35.76 -69.08 -12.60
CA ASP A 10 34.68 -69.74 -11.85
C ASP A 10 35.03 -69.92 -10.37
N ARG A 11 34.04 -69.82 -9.46
CA ARG A 11 33.87 -70.69 -8.27
C ARG A 11 32.42 -70.77 -7.75
N PRO A 12 32.04 -71.87 -7.08
CA PRO A 12 30.68 -72.37 -7.08
C PRO A 12 29.90 -72.19 -5.76
N SER A 13 28.58 -72.34 -5.91
CA SER A 13 27.61 -72.94 -4.99
C SER A 13 27.62 -72.54 -3.51
N TRP A 14 26.61 -71.76 -3.12
CA TRP A 14 25.81 -72.09 -1.94
C TRP A 14 24.39 -71.58 -2.18
N ARG A 15 23.44 -72.51 -2.17
CA ARG A 15 22.02 -72.21 -2.10
C ARG A 15 21.71 -71.81 -0.67
N VAL A 16 21.25 -70.59 -0.45
CA VAL A 16 20.40 -70.26 0.71
C VAL A 16 19.10 -69.71 0.16
N THR A 17 18.08 -70.54 0.25
CA THR A 17 16.69 -70.20 -0.02
C THR A 17 16.21 -69.29 1.10
N LEU A 18 16.09 -67.98 0.83
CA LEU A 18 15.36 -67.07 1.71
C LEU A 18 14.05 -66.71 1.02
N ALA A 19 12.95 -67.24 1.56
CA ALA A 19 11.60 -66.88 1.14
C ALA A 19 11.38 -65.40 1.49
N ILE A 20 11.37 -64.54 0.46
CA ILE A 20 10.99 -63.13 0.59
C ILE A 20 9.47 -63.10 0.72
N ALA A 21 8.96 -62.79 1.91
CA ALA A 21 7.59 -62.33 2.07
C ALA A 21 7.48 -60.95 1.41
N ILE A 22 6.94 -60.90 0.19
CA ILE A 22 6.60 -59.66 -0.49
C ILE A 22 5.39 -59.06 0.22
N ALA A 23 5.63 -58.14 1.15
CA ALA A 23 4.60 -57.20 1.57
C ALA A 23 4.39 -56.21 0.42
N VAL A 24 3.35 -56.42 -0.39
CA VAL A 24 2.89 -55.44 -1.37
C VAL A 24 2.30 -54.26 -0.59
N VAL A 25 3.14 -53.28 -0.28
CA VAL A 25 2.66 -51.94 0.08
C VAL A 25 2.22 -51.29 -1.23
N ALA A 26 0.92 -51.32 -1.50
CA ALA A 26 0.31 -50.53 -2.54
C ALA A 26 0.48 -49.04 -2.18
N CYS A 27 1.58 -48.43 -2.63
CA CYS A 27 1.75 -46.99 -2.57
C CYS A 27 0.82 -46.39 -3.63
N ALA A 28 -0.40 -46.05 -3.23
CA ALA A 28 -1.32 -45.31 -4.06
C ALA A 28 -0.70 -43.94 -4.37
N THR A 29 -0.14 -43.80 -5.57
CA THR A 29 0.32 -42.52 -6.13
C THR A 29 -0.90 -41.70 -6.52
N GLY A 30 -1.58 -41.15 -5.52
CA GLY A 30 -2.52 -40.06 -5.73
C GLY A 30 -1.75 -38.82 -6.19
N PRO A 31 -2.23 -38.06 -7.19
CA PRO A 31 -1.60 -36.81 -7.55
C PRO A 31 -1.64 -35.88 -6.33
N ILE A 32 -0.47 -35.44 -5.87
CA ILE A 32 -0.33 -34.34 -4.90
C ILE A 32 -0.68 -33.05 -5.66
N GLY A 33 -1.97 -32.83 -5.87
CA GLY A 33 -2.51 -31.53 -6.23
C GLY A 33 -2.85 -30.79 -4.93
N SER A 34 -1.88 -30.11 -4.33
CA SER A 34 -2.22 -29.08 -3.35
C SER A 34 -3.15 -28.09 -4.05
N PRO A 35 -4.35 -27.80 -3.53
CA PRO A 35 -5.16 -26.72 -4.08
C PRO A 35 -4.35 -25.45 -3.84
N ALA A 36 -3.78 -24.91 -4.92
CA ALA A 36 -3.32 -23.53 -4.95
C ALA A 36 -4.55 -22.67 -4.67
N HIS A 37 -4.78 -22.36 -3.38
CA HIS A 37 -5.70 -21.32 -2.97
C HIS A 37 -5.05 -20.01 -3.41
N GLY A 38 -5.21 -19.69 -4.70
CA GLY A 38 -5.13 -18.32 -5.17
C GLY A 38 -6.16 -17.55 -4.38
N ARG A 39 -5.74 -16.84 -3.33
CA ARG A 39 -6.56 -15.81 -2.70
C ARG A 39 -6.86 -14.79 -3.79
N GLY A 40 -8.03 -14.91 -4.39
CA GLY A 40 -8.53 -13.91 -5.34
C GLY A 40 -8.65 -12.56 -4.64
N LEU A 41 -8.83 -11.49 -5.41
CA LEU A 41 -9.01 -10.10 -4.93
C LEU A 41 -10.10 -9.90 -3.84
N LYS A 42 -10.82 -10.94 -3.42
CA LYS A 42 -11.90 -10.90 -2.43
C LYS A 42 -11.41 -10.66 -0.98
N ASP A 43 -10.13 -10.84 -0.69
CA ASP A 43 -9.58 -10.68 0.67
C ASP A 43 -8.93 -9.32 0.95
N VAL A 44 -8.93 -8.39 -0.02
CA VAL A 44 -8.32 -7.07 0.17
C VAL A 44 -9.32 -6.14 0.85
N PRO A 45 -9.02 -5.57 2.03
CA PRO A 45 -9.93 -4.65 2.70
C PRO A 45 -10.27 -3.44 1.81
N ALA A 46 -11.54 -3.08 1.77
CA ALA A 46 -11.98 -1.87 1.07
C ALA A 46 -11.29 -0.61 1.63
N HIS A 47 -11.13 -0.55 2.95
CA HIS A 47 -10.59 0.59 3.67
C HIS A 47 -9.30 0.27 4.42
N LEU A 48 -8.38 1.23 4.42
CA LEU A 48 -7.22 1.25 5.28
C LEU A 48 -7.66 1.43 6.74
N SER A 49 -6.96 0.73 7.63
CA SER A 49 -7.20 0.77 9.06
C SER A 49 -5.91 1.05 9.81
N THR A 50 -5.98 1.91 10.81
CA THR A 50 -4.86 2.18 11.72
C THR A 50 -4.79 1.07 12.77
N ILE A 51 -3.67 0.34 12.86
CA ILE A 51 -3.53 -0.81 13.75
C ILE A 51 -2.95 -0.46 15.14
N LYS A 52 -2.15 0.62 15.23
CA LYS A 52 -1.65 1.14 16.51
C LYS A 52 -1.34 2.64 16.42
N PRO A 53 -1.52 3.43 17.50
CA PRO A 53 -1.10 4.82 17.53
C PRO A 53 0.42 4.95 17.33
N ILE A 54 0.84 5.90 16.50
CA ILE A 54 2.26 6.26 16.32
C ILE A 54 2.39 7.78 16.10
N PRO A 55 3.60 8.36 16.26
CA PRO A 55 3.83 9.75 15.89
C PRO A 55 3.53 10.04 14.41
N ALA A 56 3.05 11.25 14.15
CA ALA A 56 2.90 11.80 12.81
C ALA A 56 4.27 11.89 12.08
N PRO A 57 4.28 12.12 10.76
CA PRO A 57 5.49 12.59 10.08
C PRO A 57 6.06 13.83 10.79
N PRO A 58 7.39 13.97 10.91
CA PRO A 58 8.01 15.12 11.61
C PRO A 58 7.47 16.48 11.15
N GLY A 59 7.33 16.69 9.83
CA GLY A 59 6.81 17.92 9.25
C GLY A 59 5.33 18.21 9.56
N PHE A 60 4.54 17.21 9.96
CA PHE A 60 3.14 17.43 10.35
C PHE A 60 2.99 18.15 11.71
N GLY A 61 4.08 18.28 12.48
CA GLY A 61 4.08 19.02 13.74
C GLY A 61 3.53 20.44 13.56
N GLY A 62 2.53 20.81 14.37
CA GLY A 62 1.93 22.15 14.32
C GLY A 62 0.89 22.37 13.20
N ILE A 63 0.70 21.43 12.27
CA ILE A 63 -0.28 21.57 11.18
C ILE A 63 -1.70 21.73 11.70
N CYS A 64 -2.11 20.99 12.73
CA CYS A 64 -3.45 21.16 13.30
C CYS A 64 -3.66 22.53 13.95
N THR A 65 -2.59 23.17 14.42
CA THR A 65 -2.66 24.52 15.01
C THR A 65 -2.74 25.57 13.90
N LYS A 66 -1.87 25.45 12.87
CA LYS A 66 -1.82 26.37 11.72
C LYS A 66 -3.06 26.27 10.84
N TYR A 67 -3.55 25.04 10.65
CA TYR A 67 -4.67 24.69 9.77
C TYR A 67 -5.66 23.78 10.52
N PRO A 68 -6.52 24.33 11.40
CA PRO A 68 -7.46 23.52 12.18
C PRO A 68 -8.35 22.60 11.36
N TRP A 69 -8.74 23.03 10.14
CA TRP A 69 -9.51 22.24 9.19
C TRP A 69 -8.80 20.93 8.77
N ALA A 70 -7.46 20.88 8.78
CA ALA A 70 -6.71 19.68 8.40
C ALA A 70 -6.86 18.54 9.42
N CYS A 71 -7.30 18.87 10.63
CA CYS A 71 -7.45 17.95 11.75
C CYS A 71 -8.88 17.91 12.33
N ALA A 72 -9.84 18.59 11.68
CA ALA A 72 -11.22 18.62 12.10
C ALA A 72 -11.78 17.18 12.15
N ALA A 73 -12.43 16.87 13.28
CA ALA A 73 -13.05 15.57 13.50
C ALA A 73 -14.55 15.71 13.26
N ASP A 74 -15.02 15.17 12.14
CA ASP A 74 -16.44 15.12 11.83
C ASP A 74 -16.98 13.74 12.20
N ARG A 75 -18.14 13.67 12.85
CA ARG A 75 -18.79 12.39 13.20
C ARG A 75 -19.45 11.70 12.00
N HIS A 76 -19.17 12.16 10.77
CA HIS A 76 -19.76 11.63 9.57
C HIS A 76 -19.26 10.19 9.35
N LYS A 77 -20.17 9.22 9.47
CA LYS A 77 -19.84 7.79 9.36
C LYS A 77 -20.02 7.24 7.96
N THR A 78 -20.62 8.01 7.05
CA THR A 78 -20.84 7.58 5.67
C THR A 78 -19.67 8.04 4.82
N GLY A 79 -19.12 7.10 4.04
CA GLY A 79 -18.13 7.41 3.01
C GLY A 79 -18.72 8.24 1.88
N LEU A 80 -17.86 8.72 0.99
CA LEU A 80 -18.23 9.61 -0.11
C LEU A 80 -19.30 9.02 -1.03
N THR A 81 -20.22 9.88 -1.48
CA THR A 81 -21.20 9.60 -2.55
C THR A 81 -20.54 9.52 -3.92
N PRO A 82 -21.22 8.97 -4.94
CA PRO A 82 -20.70 8.99 -6.32
C PRO A 82 -20.39 10.40 -6.84
N GLU A 83 -21.21 11.41 -6.50
CA GLU A 83 -20.97 12.80 -6.88
C GLU A 83 -19.72 13.36 -6.22
N GLU A 84 -19.55 13.13 -4.91
CA GLU A 84 -18.35 13.54 -4.16
C GLU A 84 -17.08 12.85 -4.69
N VAL A 85 -17.19 11.60 -5.16
CA VAL A 85 -16.07 10.90 -5.84
C VAL A 85 -15.69 11.59 -7.16
N GLN A 86 -16.65 12.13 -7.92
CA GLN A 86 -16.34 12.91 -9.12
C GLN A 86 -15.66 14.24 -8.75
N LEU A 87 -16.13 14.89 -7.69
CA LEU A 87 -15.48 16.10 -7.16
C LEU A 87 -14.03 15.81 -6.75
N VAL A 88 -13.77 14.72 -6.03
CA VAL A 88 -12.43 14.24 -5.67
C VAL A 88 -11.53 14.10 -6.90
N LYS A 89 -12.02 13.46 -7.96
CA LYS A 89 -11.26 13.28 -9.21
C LYS A 89 -10.97 14.61 -9.90
N ALA A 90 -11.95 15.51 -9.92
CA ALA A 90 -11.80 16.84 -10.51
C ALA A 90 -10.74 17.66 -9.76
N VAL A 91 -10.80 17.71 -8.43
CA VAL A 91 -9.82 18.44 -7.60
C VAL A 91 -8.42 17.85 -7.74
N ASN A 92 -8.27 16.52 -7.75
CA ASN A 92 -6.95 15.90 -7.93
C ASN A 92 -6.27 16.39 -9.22
N ARG A 93 -7.01 16.32 -10.33
CA ARG A 93 -6.53 16.77 -11.65
C ARG A 93 -6.31 18.27 -11.69
N GLU A 94 -7.23 19.06 -11.13
CA GLU A 94 -7.15 20.52 -11.11
C GLU A 94 -5.87 20.99 -10.40
N VAL A 95 -5.59 20.44 -9.21
CA VAL A 95 -4.41 20.80 -8.42
C VAL A 95 -3.13 20.35 -9.12
N ASN A 96 -3.05 19.08 -9.56
CA ASN A 96 -1.86 18.54 -10.23
C ASN A 96 -1.47 19.33 -11.49
N ARG A 97 -2.45 19.90 -12.20
CA ARG A 97 -2.20 20.67 -13.42
C ARG A 97 -1.83 22.13 -13.16
N ARG A 98 -2.32 22.71 -12.05
CA ARG A 98 -2.18 24.15 -11.78
C ARG A 98 -1.01 24.49 -10.87
N VAL A 99 -0.60 23.55 -10.02
CA VAL A 99 0.45 23.79 -9.02
C VAL A 99 1.73 23.08 -9.45
N PRO A 100 2.81 23.81 -9.76
CA PRO A 100 4.10 23.21 -10.06
C PRO A 100 4.64 22.43 -8.85
N MET A 101 5.27 21.29 -9.12
CA MET A 101 6.02 20.53 -8.11
C MET A 101 7.38 21.21 -7.87
N VAL A 102 7.61 21.69 -6.65
CA VAL A 102 8.86 22.35 -6.23
C VAL A 102 9.23 21.83 -4.85
N GLU A 103 10.41 21.23 -4.73
CA GLU A 103 10.92 20.72 -3.46
C GLU A 103 11.19 21.84 -2.44
N ASP A 104 10.93 21.56 -1.17
CA ASP A 104 11.21 22.49 -0.07
C ASP A 104 12.65 22.97 0.00
N ARG A 105 13.61 22.10 -0.35
CA ARG A 105 15.03 22.49 -0.38
C ARG A 105 15.30 23.61 -1.38
N VAL A 106 14.59 23.61 -2.51
CA VAL A 106 14.67 24.65 -3.54
C VAL A 106 13.85 25.88 -3.16
N GLN A 107 12.73 25.68 -2.48
CA GLN A 107 11.83 26.76 -2.13
C GLN A 107 12.27 27.55 -0.90
N TYR A 108 12.66 26.85 0.16
CA TYR A 108 12.87 27.40 1.50
C TYR A 108 14.25 27.09 2.08
N GLY A 109 15.04 26.21 1.46
CA GLY A 109 16.36 25.82 1.95
C GLY A 109 16.35 24.88 3.16
N THR A 110 15.20 24.27 3.46
CA THR A 110 15.01 23.24 4.50
C THR A 110 14.74 21.90 3.84
N ASP A 111 14.98 20.81 4.57
CA ASP A 111 14.73 19.47 4.05
C ASP A 111 13.23 19.11 4.03
N GLU A 112 12.43 19.76 4.89
CA GLU A 112 10.97 19.55 4.98
C GLU A 112 10.28 20.75 5.65
N LEU A 113 9.14 21.17 5.13
CA LEU A 113 8.24 22.21 5.63
C LEU A 113 6.81 21.99 5.14
N TRP A 114 5.95 21.39 5.98
CA TRP A 114 4.55 21.24 5.62
C TRP A 114 3.82 22.59 5.61
N THR A 115 3.26 22.97 4.46
CA THR A 115 2.49 24.19 4.33
C THR A 115 1.39 24.05 3.26
N LEU A 116 0.74 25.16 2.90
CA LEU A 116 0.02 25.22 1.63
C LEU A 116 1.01 25.70 0.56
N PRO A 117 0.83 25.29 -0.71
CA PRO A 117 1.77 25.65 -1.77
C PRO A 117 1.99 27.17 -1.84
N GLY A 118 3.25 27.57 -1.97
CA GLY A 118 3.64 28.96 -2.18
C GLY A 118 3.37 29.42 -3.61
N SER A 119 3.75 30.68 -3.92
CA SER A 119 3.58 31.26 -5.26
C SER A 119 4.35 30.51 -6.36
N ARG A 120 5.43 29.81 -6.01
CA ARG A 120 6.23 29.01 -6.94
C ARG A 120 5.73 27.56 -7.09
N GLY A 121 4.87 27.10 -6.19
CA GLY A 121 4.47 25.70 -6.09
C GLY A 121 4.68 25.13 -4.69
N GLY A 122 4.73 23.81 -4.62
CA GLY A 122 5.04 23.02 -3.43
C GLY A 122 5.28 21.58 -3.85
N ASP A 123 5.55 20.70 -2.90
CA ASP A 123 5.77 19.28 -3.16
C ASP A 123 4.62 18.41 -2.62
N CYS A 124 4.90 17.18 -2.17
CA CYS A 124 3.87 16.16 -2.03
C CYS A 124 2.83 16.48 -0.95
N GLU A 125 3.28 16.88 0.23
CA GLU A 125 2.46 17.23 1.39
C GLU A 125 1.72 18.55 1.17
N ASP A 126 2.34 19.51 0.50
CA ASP A 126 1.78 20.83 0.24
C ASP A 126 0.55 20.71 -0.67
N LEU A 127 0.70 19.98 -1.78
CA LEU A 127 -0.42 19.72 -2.69
C LEU A 127 -1.47 18.82 -2.04
N VAL A 128 -1.09 17.90 -1.15
CA VAL A 128 -2.04 17.10 -0.37
C VAL A 128 -2.87 17.97 0.57
N LEU A 129 -2.24 18.92 1.27
CA LEU A 129 -2.92 19.89 2.11
C LEU A 129 -3.86 20.77 1.29
N LEU A 130 -3.42 21.26 0.12
CA LEU A 130 -4.27 22.06 -0.76
C LEU A 130 -5.48 21.27 -1.28
N LYS A 131 -5.30 20.03 -1.75
CA LYS A 131 -6.41 19.16 -2.18
C LYS A 131 -7.40 18.96 -1.05
N LYS A 132 -6.91 18.66 0.16
CA LYS A 132 -7.75 18.49 1.35
C LYS A 132 -8.52 19.76 1.69
N GLN A 133 -7.86 20.92 1.65
CA GLN A 133 -8.48 22.22 1.91
C GLN A 133 -9.64 22.49 0.94
N ILE A 134 -9.41 22.31 -0.37
CA ILE A 134 -10.41 22.54 -1.42
C ILE A 134 -11.59 21.58 -1.27
N LEU A 135 -11.34 20.31 -0.94
CA LEU A 135 -12.42 19.34 -0.78
C LEU A 135 -13.27 19.65 0.45
N ILE A 136 -12.66 20.04 1.57
CA ILE A 136 -13.37 20.47 2.78
C ILE A 136 -14.18 21.74 2.52
N SER A 137 -13.61 22.73 1.83
CA SER A 137 -14.35 23.96 1.50
C SER A 137 -15.52 23.73 0.54
N ARG A 138 -15.49 22.62 -0.21
CA ARG A 138 -16.59 22.14 -1.06
C ARG A 138 -17.51 21.13 -0.36
N GLY A 139 -17.43 21.02 0.96
CA GLY A 139 -18.38 20.30 1.80
C GLY A 139 -18.04 18.84 2.11
N ILE A 140 -16.90 18.32 1.62
CA ILE A 140 -16.48 16.96 2.00
C ILE A 140 -16.04 16.94 3.47
N PRO A 141 -16.60 16.05 4.32
CA PRO A 141 -16.19 15.95 5.71
C PRO A 141 -14.70 15.63 5.86
N ALA A 142 -14.01 16.34 6.75
CA ALA A 142 -12.58 16.17 7.01
C ALA A 142 -12.25 14.75 7.50
N GLY A 143 -13.18 14.10 8.20
CA GLY A 143 -13.04 12.70 8.63
C GLY A 143 -12.97 11.68 7.48
N ASN A 144 -13.45 12.06 6.29
CA ASN A 144 -13.36 11.24 5.07
C ASN A 144 -12.09 11.54 4.25
N LEU A 145 -11.25 12.50 4.68
CA LEU A 145 -10.06 12.94 3.97
C LEU A 145 -8.83 12.81 4.88
N LEU A 146 -8.05 11.76 4.68
CA LEU A 146 -6.97 11.37 5.58
C LEU A 146 -5.63 11.46 4.88
N ILE A 147 -4.67 12.17 5.46
CA ILE A 147 -3.31 12.23 4.94
C ILE A 147 -2.59 10.94 5.33
N ALA A 148 -1.88 10.33 4.37
CA ALA A 148 -1.08 9.15 4.58
C ALA A 148 0.37 9.38 4.11
N ALA A 149 1.32 8.84 4.88
CA ALA A 149 2.71 8.72 4.46
C ALA A 149 2.95 7.28 3.97
N VAL A 150 3.52 7.17 2.78
CA VAL A 150 3.67 5.92 2.04
C VAL A 150 5.09 5.79 1.51
N LEU A 151 5.43 4.57 1.05
CA LEU A 151 6.50 4.39 0.07
C LEU A 151 5.87 4.23 -1.32
N ASP A 152 6.36 5.01 -2.29
CA ASP A 152 5.97 4.88 -3.69
C ASP A 152 6.45 3.53 -4.30
N ARG A 153 6.16 3.31 -5.58
CA ARG A 153 6.53 2.06 -6.27
C ARG A 153 8.04 1.87 -6.42
N SER A 154 8.82 2.93 -6.23
CA SER A 154 10.28 2.95 -6.25
C SER A 154 10.87 2.94 -4.83
N GLY A 155 10.03 2.83 -3.79
CA GLY A 155 10.47 2.80 -2.40
C GLY A 155 10.77 4.18 -1.80
N ARG A 156 10.43 5.29 -2.47
CA ARG A 156 10.68 6.65 -1.98
C ARG A 156 9.56 7.09 -1.04
N SER A 157 9.91 7.87 -0.01
CA SER A 157 8.93 8.50 0.89
C SER A 157 8.01 9.43 0.09
N HIS A 158 6.71 9.37 0.36
CA HIS A 158 5.72 10.17 -0.35
C HIS A 158 4.49 10.44 0.53
N ALA A 159 3.85 11.59 0.35
CA ALA A 159 2.58 11.94 0.97
C ALA A 159 1.43 11.84 -0.04
N VAL A 160 0.31 11.25 0.40
CA VAL A 160 -0.91 11.15 -0.40
C VAL A 160 -2.14 11.52 0.41
N LEU A 161 -3.22 11.91 -0.27
CA LEU A 161 -4.52 12.11 0.36
C LEU A 161 -5.41 10.89 0.09
N VAL A 162 -5.93 10.31 1.16
CA VAL A 162 -6.88 9.19 1.13
C VAL A 162 -8.29 9.73 1.31
N ALA A 163 -9.16 9.46 0.35
CA ALA A 163 -10.58 9.79 0.37
C ALA A 163 -11.41 8.52 0.61
N ARG A 164 -12.17 8.49 1.70
CA ARG A 164 -12.98 7.33 2.10
C ARG A 164 -14.32 7.30 1.34
N ALA A 165 -14.39 6.58 0.23
CA ALA A 165 -15.64 6.34 -0.50
C ALA A 165 -16.36 5.09 0.04
N GLY A 166 -17.68 4.98 -0.07
CA GLY A 166 -18.44 3.86 0.55
C GLY A 166 -17.97 2.44 0.17
N HIS A 167 -17.28 2.27 -0.96
CA HIS A 167 -16.81 0.97 -1.47
C HIS A 167 -15.29 0.76 -1.37
N ALA A 168 -14.50 1.81 -1.15
CA ALA A 168 -13.04 1.72 -1.02
C ALA A 168 -12.43 3.05 -0.54
N ASP A 169 -11.24 2.97 0.06
CA ASP A 169 -10.35 4.12 0.19
C ASP A 169 -9.70 4.42 -1.17
N LEU A 170 -9.89 5.66 -1.64
CA LEU A 170 -9.37 6.19 -2.91
C LEU A 170 -8.15 7.09 -2.63
N VAL A 171 -7.17 7.08 -3.52
CA VAL A 171 -5.92 7.82 -3.35
C VAL A 171 -5.86 8.95 -4.36
N LEU A 172 -5.74 10.18 -3.87
CA LEU A 172 -5.37 11.36 -4.63
C LEU A 172 -3.87 11.57 -4.45
N ASP A 173 -3.19 11.73 -5.58
CA ASP A 173 -1.73 11.68 -5.66
C ASP A 173 -1.23 12.85 -6.53
N THR A 174 -0.06 13.39 -6.19
CA THR A 174 0.63 14.40 -7.00
C THR A 174 1.40 13.78 -8.17
N LEU A 175 1.76 12.50 -8.09
CA LEU A 175 2.50 11.78 -9.13
C LEU A 175 1.61 11.31 -10.29
N THR A 176 0.28 11.36 -10.14
CA THR A 176 -0.67 10.96 -11.19
C THR A 176 -2.04 11.62 -11.04
N ASP A 177 -2.66 11.94 -12.18
CA ASP A 177 -4.05 12.41 -12.22
C ASP A 177 -5.08 11.32 -11.92
N ARG A 178 -4.67 10.04 -11.99
CA ARG A 178 -5.58 8.92 -11.78
C ARG A 178 -5.85 8.73 -10.28
N VAL A 179 -7.11 8.91 -9.88
CA VAL A 179 -7.58 8.50 -8.55
C VAL A 179 -7.82 6.99 -8.57
N LEU A 180 -7.09 6.25 -7.74
CA LEU A 180 -7.11 4.78 -7.69
C LEU A 180 -7.55 4.29 -6.32
N PRO A 181 -8.22 3.12 -6.22
CA PRO A 181 -8.32 2.40 -4.96
C PRO A 181 -6.93 2.15 -4.38
N TRP A 182 -6.79 2.26 -3.06
CA TRP A 182 -5.49 2.19 -2.37
C TRP A 182 -4.66 0.95 -2.73
N HIS A 183 -5.30 -0.21 -2.87
CA HIS A 183 -4.63 -1.47 -3.18
C HIS A 183 -4.15 -1.57 -4.64
N ARG A 184 -4.59 -0.67 -5.52
CA ARG A 184 -4.15 -0.61 -6.93
C ARG A 184 -3.07 0.42 -7.20
N THR A 185 -2.64 1.19 -6.19
CA THR A 185 -1.53 2.13 -6.36
C THR A 185 -0.17 1.44 -6.44
N GLY A 186 -0.05 0.26 -5.83
CA GLY A 186 1.22 -0.43 -5.63
C GLY A 186 2.08 0.19 -4.51
N TYR A 187 1.53 1.09 -3.70
CA TYR A 187 2.23 1.75 -2.61
C TYR A 187 2.25 0.92 -1.33
N SER A 188 3.25 1.18 -0.51
CA SER A 188 3.34 0.64 0.85
C SER A 188 2.86 1.71 1.84
N PHE A 189 1.68 1.55 2.41
CA PHE A 189 1.10 2.49 3.37
C PHE A 189 1.73 2.28 4.74
N LEU A 190 2.51 3.26 5.21
CA LEU A 190 3.23 3.17 6.48
C LEU A 190 2.35 3.64 7.63
N LYS A 191 1.78 4.83 7.48
CA LYS A 191 1.01 5.51 8.52
C LYS A 191 0.00 6.49 7.92
N MET A 192 -1.07 6.77 8.65
CA MET A 192 -2.14 7.66 8.20
C MET A 192 -2.77 8.38 9.39
N GLN A 193 -3.36 9.55 9.14
CA GLN A 193 -4.29 10.19 10.07
C GLN A 193 -5.38 9.19 10.51
N SER A 194 -5.79 9.25 11.77
CA SER A 194 -6.85 8.41 12.29
C SER A 194 -8.21 8.88 11.74
N PRO A 195 -9.03 7.97 11.16
CA PRO A 195 -10.36 8.33 10.67
C PRO A 195 -11.29 8.95 11.73
N ARG A 196 -11.08 8.62 13.02
CA ARG A 196 -11.92 9.11 14.13
C ARG A 196 -11.41 10.38 14.78
N ALA A 197 -10.13 10.68 14.59
CA ALA A 197 -9.46 11.84 15.18
C ALA A 197 -8.28 12.23 14.27
N PRO A 198 -8.51 13.01 13.20
CA PRO A 198 -7.47 13.32 12.21
C PRO A 198 -6.25 14.07 12.78
N SER A 199 -6.33 14.61 13.99
CA SER A 199 -5.17 15.12 14.73
C SER A 199 -4.19 14.04 15.21
N ARG A 200 -4.60 12.77 15.22
CA ARG A 200 -3.79 11.62 15.64
C ARG A 200 -3.40 10.77 14.44
N TRP A 201 -2.28 10.08 14.56
CA TRP A 201 -1.76 9.18 13.52
C TRP A 201 -1.67 7.75 14.02
N GLY A 202 -1.78 6.81 13.09
CA GLY A 202 -1.61 5.39 13.37
C GLY A 202 -0.87 4.66 12.25
N ALA A 203 -0.19 3.58 12.63
CA ALA A 203 0.45 2.69 11.68
C ALA A 203 -0.62 1.99 10.83
N VAL A 204 -0.32 1.77 9.55
CA VAL A 204 -1.21 1.06 8.62
C VAL A 204 -0.58 -0.27 8.19
N LEU A 205 0.64 -0.23 7.66
CA LEU A 205 1.42 -1.39 7.21
C LEU A 205 0.66 -2.29 6.21
N ALA A 206 0.21 -1.70 5.11
CA ALA A 206 -0.57 -2.38 4.08
C ALA A 206 -0.09 -2.05 2.67
N GLY A 207 -0.31 -2.96 1.71
CA GLY A 207 0.07 -2.78 0.31
C GLY A 207 1.58 -2.90 0.06
N GLY A 208 1.97 -2.95 -1.22
CA GLY A 208 3.36 -3.00 -1.65
C GLY A 208 4.18 -4.05 -0.91
N ILE A 209 5.23 -3.62 -0.20
CA ILE A 209 6.15 -4.52 0.51
C ILE A 209 5.48 -5.32 1.65
N PHE A 210 4.34 -4.86 2.17
CA PHE A 210 3.59 -5.56 3.22
C PHE A 210 2.60 -6.58 2.64
N ASN A 211 2.36 -6.55 1.32
CA ASN A 211 1.57 -7.55 0.64
C ASN A 211 2.13 -7.82 -0.78
N PRO A 212 3.24 -8.57 -0.88
CA PRO A 212 4.00 -8.74 -2.13
C PRO A 212 3.27 -9.57 -3.20
N ARG A 213 2.03 -10.01 -2.95
CA ARG A 213 1.21 -10.79 -3.90
C ARG A 213 0.10 -9.97 -4.58
N GLN A 214 0.08 -8.64 -4.40
CA GLN A 214 -0.83 -7.71 -5.09
C GLN A 214 -0.16 -7.02 -6.26
#